data_AF-A0A537FA79-F1
#
_entry.id   AF-A0A537FA79-F1
#
_cell.length_a   1.000
_cell.length_b   1.000
_cell.length_c   1.000
_cell.angle_alpha   90.00
_cell.angle_beta   90.00
_cell.angle_gamma   90.00
#
_symmetry.space_group_name_H-M   'P 1'
#
loop_
_entity.id
_entity.type
_entity.pdbx_description
1 polymer ?
#
loop_
_entity_poly.entity_id
_entity_poly.type
_entity_poly.pdbx_seq_one_letter_code
_entity_poly.pdbx_strand_id
1 'polypeptide(L)' 'MVKVAVVRFPGSNCDLDALEILQKTVKVPTDLVWHKDLKRDQYDAYVLPGGFSYGDYLRAGAIAATSPILETIRE' A
#
# COMPACT_ATOMS: atom_id res chain seq x y z
N MET A 1 14.44 -13.64 -1.08
CA MET A 1 14.16 -13.12 0.27
C MET A 1 12.86 -12.34 0.14
N VAL A 2 11.87 -12.61 0.99
CA VAL A 2 10.53 -12.01 0.89
C VAL A 2 10.65 -10.48 0.92
N LYS A 3 9.99 -9.80 -0.02
CA LYS A 3 9.94 -8.34 -0.14
C LYS A 3 8.50 -7.86 -0.16
N VAL A 4 8.20 -6.84 0.64
CA VAL A 4 6.84 -6.31 0.84
C VAL A 4 6.74 -4.89 0.29
N ALA A 5 5.58 -4.52 -0.26
CA ALA A 5 5.26 -3.14 -0.60
C ALA A 5 4.12 -2.61 0.28
N VAL A 6 4.32 -1.46 0.92
CA VAL A 6 3.22 -0.69 1.53
C VAL A 6 2.72 0.32 0.49
N VAL A 7 1.47 0.20 0.09
CA VAL A 7 0.90 1.01 -1.00
C VAL A 7 0.27 2.28 -0.45
N ARG A 8 0.83 3.44 -0.81
CA ARG A 8 0.34 4.74 -0.35
C ARG A 8 -0.58 5.38 -1.38
N PHE A 9 -1.77 5.75 -0.93
CA PHE A 9 -2.74 6.55 -1.69
C PHE A 9 -2.75 8.00 -1.18
N PRO A 10 -3.25 8.97 -1.97
CA PRO A 10 -3.60 10.29 -1.43
C PRO A 10 -4.50 10.13 -0.20
N GLY A 11 -4.17 10.76 0.93
CA GLY A 11 -4.96 10.70 2.17
C GLY A 11 -4.79 9.43 3.03
N SER A 12 -4.00 8.44 2.60
CA SER A 12 -3.51 7.40 3.51
C SER A 12 -2.72 8.05 4.66
N ASN A 13 -2.80 7.47 5.86
CA ASN A 13 -2.14 8.04 7.04
C ASN A 13 -1.43 7.01 7.93
N CYS A 14 -1.75 5.72 7.82
CA CYS A 14 -1.04 4.64 8.52
C CYS A 14 0.03 3.94 7.65
N ASP A 15 0.44 4.54 6.52
CA ASP A 15 1.43 3.95 5.63
C ASP A 15 2.85 3.91 6.24
N LEU A 16 3.26 4.97 6.94
CA LEU A 16 4.52 4.99 7.67
C LEU A 16 4.51 4.06 8.89
N ASP A 17 3.37 3.90 9.56
CA ASP A 17 3.23 2.98 10.68
C ASP A 17 3.45 1.52 10.23
N ALA A 18 2.82 1.15 9.11
CA ALA A 18 3.01 -0.16 8.51
C ALA A 18 4.46 -0.38 8.06
N LEU A 19 5.07 0.63 7.41
CA LEU A 19 6.47 0.57 6.99
C LEU A 19 7.43 0.34 8.17
N GLU A 20 7.26 1.13 9.24
CA GLU A 20 8.07 1.07 10.45
C GLU A 20 8.03 -0.32 11.09
N ILE A 21 6.82 -0.87 11.28
CA ILE A 21 6.65 -2.19 11.91
C ILE A 21 7.26 -3.29 11.04
N LEU A 22 7.03 -3.26 9.72
CA LEU A 22 7.57 -4.27 8.81
C LEU A 22 9.10 -4.25 8.77
N GLN A 23 9.70 -3.05 8.69
CA GLN A 23 11.16 -2.92 8.63
C GLN A 23 11.83 -3.17 9.99
N LYS A 24 11.29 -2.62 11.08
CA LYS A 24 11.98 -2.61 12.38
C LYS A 24 11.58 -3.74 13.32
N THR A 25 10.35 -4.23 13.25
CA THR A 25 9.88 -5.31 14.13
C THR A 25 9.90 -6.65 13.40
N VAL A 26 9.28 -6.73 12.23
CA VAL A 26 9.21 -7.97 11.44
C VAL A 26 10.53 -8.26 10.72
N LYS A 27 11.36 -7.23 10.49
CA LYS A 27 12.65 -7.32 9.80
C LYS A 27 12.54 -7.83 8.36
N VAL A 28 11.46 -7.47 7.66
CA VAL A 28 11.25 -7.81 6.24
C VAL A 28 11.58 -6.60 5.35
N PRO A 29 12.36 -6.78 4.26
CA PRO A 29 12.58 -5.74 3.26
C PRO A 29 11.25 -5.18 2.77
N THR A 30 11.05 -3.89 2.99
CA THR A 30 9.77 -3.22 2.72
C THR A 30 9.99 -1.87 2.10
N ASP A 31 9.31 -1.61 0.98
CA ASP A 31 9.31 -0.31 0.32
C ASP A 31 7.95 0.39 0.48
N LEU A 32 7.98 1.71 0.63
CA LEU A 32 6.79 2.55 0.55
C LEU A 32 6.57 2.94 -0.91
N VAL A 33 5.49 2.46 -1.52
CA VAL A 33 5.25 2.62 -2.96
C VAL A 33 4.04 3.51 -3.19
N TRP A 34 4.20 4.51 -4.06
CA TRP A 34 3.07 5.32 -4.50
C TRP A 34 2.13 4.49 -5.38
N HIS A 35 0.81 4.63 -5.20
CA HIS A 35 -0.19 3.80 -5.86
C HIS A 35 -0.13 3.80 -7.41
N LYS A 36 0.59 4.72 -8.05
CA LYS A 36 0.80 4.77 -9.50
C LYS A 36 2.13 4.18 -9.98
N ASP A 37 3.06 3.90 -9.07
CA ASP A 37 4.46 3.57 -9.42
C ASP A 37 4.80 2.09 -9.20
N LEU A 38 3.84 1.31 -8.70
CA LEU A 38 4.04 -0.10 -8.41
C LEU A 38 4.06 -0.92 -9.71
N LYS A 39 5.13 -1.68 -9.90
CA LYS A 39 5.35 -2.55 -11.06
C LYS A 39 5.05 -4.01 -10.68
N ARG A 40 4.54 -4.78 -11.63
CA ARG A 40 4.32 -6.23 -11.47
C ARG A 40 5.64 -6.94 -11.11
N ASP A 41 5.51 -8.05 -10.38
CA ASP A 41 6.59 -9.00 -10.07
C ASP A 41 7.77 -8.46 -9.24
N GLN A 42 7.63 -7.29 -8.61
CA GLN A 42 8.68 -6.70 -7.77
C GLN A 42 8.60 -7.08 -6.28
N TYR A 43 7.46 -7.59 -5.83
CA TYR A 43 7.16 -7.82 -4.42
C TYR A 43 6.42 -9.14 -4.26
N ASP A 44 6.67 -9.81 -3.14
CA ASP A 44 6.04 -11.07 -2.78
C ASP A 44 4.73 -10.85 -2.00
N ALA A 45 4.54 -9.66 -1.42
CA ALA A 45 3.32 -9.29 -0.70
C ALA A 45 3.06 -7.77 -0.73
N TYR A 46 1.80 -7.41 -0.56
CA TYR A 46 1.32 -6.04 -0.54
C TYR A 46 0.58 -5.74 0.76
N VAL A 47 0.77 -4.53 1.29
CA VAL A 47 -0.01 -3.99 2.40
C VAL A 47 -0.79 -2.78 1.90
N LEU A 48 -2.11 -2.85 2.05
CA LEU A 48 -3.01 -1.71 1.89
C LEU A 48 -3.16 -1.05 3.28
N PRO A 49 -2.52 0.10 3.52
CA PRO A 49 -2.53 0.75 4.82
C PRO A 49 -3.89 1.36 5.12
N GLY A 50 -4.19 1.50 6.41
CA GLY A 50 -5.38 2.19 6.89
C GLY A 50 -5.33 3.71 6.68
N GLY A 51 -6.44 4.36 7.03
CA GLY A 51 -6.59 5.81 7.01
C GLY A 51 -7.83 6.27 6.25
N PHE A 52 -7.73 7.45 5.65
CA PHE A 52 -8.82 8.13 4.92
C PHE A 52 -8.37 8.39 3.48
N SER A 53 -8.15 7.32 2.72
CA SER A 53 -7.73 7.46 1.32
C SER A 53 -8.72 8.34 0.55
N TYR A 54 -8.23 9.37 -0.13
CA TYR A 54 -9.01 10.42 -0.79
C TYR A 54 -10.05 11.07 0.14
N GLY A 55 -9.75 11.16 1.44
CA GLY A 55 -10.63 11.72 2.45
C GLY A 55 -11.95 10.97 2.64
N ASP A 56 -12.04 9.73 2.16
CA ASP A 56 -13.28 8.94 2.10
C ASP A 56 -14.46 9.68 1.42
N TYR A 57 -14.15 10.61 0.51
CA TYR A 57 -15.11 11.57 -0.06
C TYR A 57 -16.38 10.97 -0.67
N LEU A 58 -16.29 9.78 -1.28
CA LEU A 58 -17.47 9.05 -1.76
C LEU A 58 -17.96 8.02 -0.74
N ARG A 59 -17.04 7.13 -0.33
CA ARG A 59 -17.15 6.11 0.70
C ARG A 59 -15.73 5.65 1.01
N ALA A 60 -15.49 5.14 2.22
CA ALA A 60 -14.22 4.56 2.61
C ALA A 60 -13.62 3.67 1.50
N GLY A 61 -12.42 4.05 1.03
CA GLY A 61 -11.68 3.32 0.00
C GLY A 61 -12.27 3.28 -1.41
N ALA A 62 -13.46 3.86 -1.66
CA ALA A 62 -14.15 3.71 -2.95
C ALA A 62 -13.38 4.35 -4.12
N ILE A 63 -12.73 5.49 -3.89
CA ILE A 63 -11.90 6.15 -4.90
C ILE A 63 -10.56 5.44 -5.03
N ALA A 64 -9.93 5.01 -3.93
CA ALA A 64 -8.66 4.26 -3.98
C ALA A 64 -8.79 2.92 -4.73
N ALA A 65 -9.95 2.26 -4.62
CA ALA A 65 -10.23 0.98 -5.26
C ALA A 65 -10.27 1.04 -6.80
N THR A 66 -10.33 2.23 -7.40
CA THR A 66 -10.27 2.42 -8.87
C THR A 66 -8.85 2.63 -9.38
N SER A 67 -7.84 2.70 -8.50
CA SER A 67 -6.45 2.80 -8.92
C SER A 67 -6.05 1.55 -9.70
N PRO A 68 -5.37 1.68 -10.86
CA PRO A 68 -4.94 0.54 -11.68
C PRO A 68 -4.16 -0.52 -10.88
N ILE A 69 -3.51 -0.11 -9.80
CA ILE A 69 -2.72 -1.02 -8.99
C ILE A 69 -3.52 -2.11 -8.27
N LEU A 70 -4.81 -1.88 -8.04
CA LEU A 70 -5.68 -2.89 -7.43
C LEU A 70 -5.91 -4.08 -8.37
N GLU A 71 -5.70 -3.93 -9.68
CA GLU A 71 -5.72 -5.06 -10.61
C GLU A 71 -4.58 -6.03 -10.31
N THR A 72 -3.36 -5.50 -10.13
CA THR A 72 -2.19 -6.31 -9.75
C THR A 72 -2.32 -6.95 -8.36
N ILE A 73 -2.93 -6.26 -7.39
CA ILE A 73 -3.03 -6.77 -6.00
C ILE A 73 -4.09 -7.86 -5.83
N ARG A 74 -5.08 -7.93 -6.75
CA ARG A 74 -6.17 -8.91 -6.68
C ARG A 74 -5.82 -10.28 -7.28
N GLU A 75 -4.77 -10.34 -8.08
CA GLU A 75 -4.22 -11.57 -8.67
C GLU A 75 -3.43 -12.38 -7.63
#